data_AF-A0A1H9HZ06-F1
#
_entry.id   AF-A0A1H9HZ06-F1
#
_cell.length_a   1.000
_cell.length_b   1.000
_cell.length_c   1.000
_cell.angle_alpha   90.00
_cell.angle_beta   90.00
_cell.angle_gamma   90.00
#
_symmetry.space_group_name_H-M   'P 1'
#
loop_
_entity.id
_entity.type
_entity.pdbx_description
1 polymer ?
#
loop_
_entity_poly.entity_id
_entity_poly.type
_entity_poly.pdbx_seq_one_letter_code
_entity_poly.pdbx_strand_id
1 'polypeptide(L)'
;MTLSAFTTQYNSKNTIILLEGKRNVVELDKEKLIQLGNLLATHLPLATFRSGNAAGADFYFTQGVLQLAPERLQVITPYDNHREKQNNAYETISLDQIDLVKESEVVYQSKNNKKTKSLIDKYVGGAKDRFAIKAAYIIRDTVKVTGTNSGIPPTTFAFFYDDLDNPKTGGTGHTMSICDINNVPYLTQNEWLNWL
;
A
#
# COMPACT_ATOMS: atom_id res chain seq x y z
N MET A 1 12.43 -16.23 3.12
CA MET A 1 11.71 -16.97 2.06
C MET A 1 12.49 -16.80 0.76
N THR A 2 12.66 -17.85 -0.06
CA THR A 2 13.29 -17.71 -1.39
C THR A 2 12.27 -17.19 -2.40
N LEU A 3 12.71 -16.56 -3.49
CA LEU A 3 11.82 -16.13 -4.57
C LEU A 3 10.98 -17.29 -5.12
N SER A 4 11.58 -18.46 -5.34
CA SER A 4 10.86 -19.64 -5.83
C SER A 4 9.76 -20.10 -4.87
N ALA A 5 10.02 -20.12 -3.55
CA ALA A 5 8.98 -20.50 -2.59
C ALA A 5 7.85 -19.46 -2.56
N PHE A 6 8.21 -18.18 -2.63
CA PHE A 6 7.26 -17.08 -2.67
C PHE A 6 6.34 -17.17 -3.91
N THR A 7 6.90 -17.40 -5.10
CA THR A 7 6.14 -17.43 -6.35
C THR A 7 5.22 -18.64 -6.43
N THR A 8 5.65 -19.80 -5.93
CA THR A 8 4.78 -20.98 -5.80
C THR A 8 3.59 -20.70 -4.88
N GLN A 9 3.79 -19.97 -3.79
CA GLN A 9 2.73 -19.69 -2.82
C GLN A 9 1.74 -18.63 -3.30
N TYR A 10 2.21 -17.58 -3.98
CA TYR A 10 1.43 -16.36 -4.23
C TYR A 10 1.07 -16.11 -5.71
N ASN A 11 1.43 -16.98 -6.66
CA ASN A 11 0.98 -16.80 -8.05
C ASN A 11 -0.47 -17.30 -8.24
N SER A 12 -1.46 -16.51 -7.82
CA SER A 12 -2.88 -16.81 -8.00
C SER A 12 -3.72 -15.56 -8.27
N LYS A 13 -4.89 -15.74 -8.91
CA LYS A 13 -5.80 -14.64 -9.29
C LYS A 13 -6.34 -13.82 -8.11
N ASN A 14 -6.37 -14.41 -6.92
CA ASN A 14 -6.86 -13.76 -5.70
C ASN A 14 -5.72 -13.12 -4.89
N THR A 15 -4.48 -13.21 -5.37
CA THR A 15 -3.34 -12.62 -4.67
C THR A 15 -3.25 -11.13 -4.95
N ILE A 16 -3.16 -10.36 -3.88
CA ILE A 16 -2.88 -8.94 -3.93
C ILE A 16 -1.55 -8.67 -3.22
N ILE A 17 -0.61 -8.12 -3.98
CA ILE A 17 0.71 -7.73 -3.49
C ILE A 17 0.72 -6.22 -3.24
N LEU A 18 0.86 -5.81 -1.98
CA LEU A 18 1.03 -4.41 -1.61
C LEU A 18 2.49 -3.98 -1.79
N LEU A 19 2.71 -2.89 -2.51
CA LEU A 19 4.01 -2.26 -2.72
C LEU A 19 4.00 -0.86 -2.11
N GLU A 20 4.75 -0.68 -1.03
CA GLU A 20 4.70 0.55 -0.25
C GLU A 20 6.03 0.91 0.38
N GLY A 21 6.27 2.19 0.66
CA GLY A 21 7.38 2.54 1.52
C GLY A 21 7.51 4.02 1.82
N LYS A 22 8.69 4.40 2.27
CA LYS A 22 9.03 5.78 2.60
C LYS A 22 9.10 6.65 1.34
N ARG A 23 8.78 7.93 1.53
CA ARG A 23 8.93 8.95 0.48
C ARG A 23 10.40 9.29 0.22
N ASN A 24 11.23 9.21 1.26
CA ASN A 24 12.67 9.41 1.15
C ASN A 24 13.29 8.04 0.86
N VAL A 25 13.84 7.90 -0.34
CA VAL A 25 14.50 6.67 -0.80
C VAL A 25 15.96 6.99 -1.06
N VAL A 26 16.86 6.16 -0.55
CA VAL A 26 18.30 6.28 -0.82
C VAL A 26 18.52 6.12 -2.33
N GLU A 27 19.36 6.98 -2.93
CA GLU A 27 19.53 7.04 -4.38
C GLU A 27 19.85 5.66 -4.99
N LEU A 28 20.74 4.91 -4.36
CA LEU A 28 21.18 3.59 -4.80
C LEU A 28 20.08 2.51 -4.73
N ASP A 29 19.02 2.74 -3.97
CA ASP A 29 17.92 1.78 -3.83
C ASP A 29 16.76 2.05 -4.79
N LYS A 30 16.70 3.23 -5.41
CA LYS A 30 15.64 3.59 -6.36
C LYS A 30 15.52 2.58 -7.49
N GLU A 31 16.65 2.22 -8.10
CA GLU A 31 16.68 1.23 -9.17
C GLU A 31 16.29 -0.16 -8.66
N LYS A 32 16.69 -0.52 -7.44
CA LYS A 32 16.36 -1.82 -6.84
C LYS A 32 14.86 -1.97 -6.58
N LEU A 33 14.17 -0.90 -6.23
CA LEU A 33 12.71 -0.89 -6.10
C LEU A 33 12.03 -1.13 -7.46
N ILE A 34 12.53 -0.51 -8.53
CA ILE A 34 12.04 -0.76 -9.90
C ILE A 34 12.28 -2.22 -10.27
N GLN A 35 13.49 -2.73 -10.03
CA GLN A 35 13.85 -4.12 -10.30
C GLN A 35 12.97 -5.10 -9.53
N LEU A 36 12.67 -4.84 -8.26
CA LEU A 36 11.75 -5.70 -7.49
C LEU A 36 10.34 -5.66 -8.09
N GLY A 37 9.81 -4.48 -8.44
CA GLY A 37 8.50 -4.37 -9.09
C GLY A 37 8.42 -5.18 -10.39
N ASN A 38 9.48 -5.11 -11.21
CA ASN A 38 9.61 -5.87 -12.45
C ASN A 38 9.72 -7.39 -12.20
N LEU A 39 10.57 -7.79 -11.25
CA LEU A 39 10.75 -9.20 -10.85
C LEU A 39 9.43 -9.81 -10.39
N LEU A 40 8.70 -9.13 -9.51
CA LEU A 40 7.41 -9.58 -9.00
C LEU A 40 6.38 -9.66 -10.13
N ALA A 41 6.30 -8.66 -11.00
CA ALA A 41 5.39 -8.69 -12.15
C ALA A 41 5.70 -9.85 -13.10
N THR A 42 6.97 -10.16 -13.35
CA THR A 42 7.40 -11.30 -14.18
C THR A 42 6.97 -12.63 -13.57
N HIS A 43 7.18 -12.82 -12.26
CA HIS A 43 7.02 -14.12 -11.62
C HIS A 43 5.64 -14.38 -10.99
N LEU A 44 4.79 -13.36 -10.89
CA LEU A 44 3.43 -13.47 -10.40
C LEU A 44 2.41 -13.02 -11.46
N PRO A 45 2.34 -13.65 -12.64
CA PRO A 45 1.48 -13.20 -13.75
C PRO A 45 -0.01 -13.14 -13.41
N LEU A 46 -0.46 -13.84 -12.36
CA LEU A 46 -1.87 -13.86 -11.95
C LEU A 46 -2.20 -12.86 -10.83
N ALA A 47 -1.20 -12.24 -10.19
CA ALA A 47 -1.42 -11.36 -9.04
C ALA A 47 -1.73 -9.92 -9.47
N THR A 48 -2.50 -9.22 -8.63
CA THR A 48 -2.70 -7.77 -8.69
C THR A 48 -1.70 -7.08 -7.76
N PHE A 49 -1.15 -5.95 -8.21
CA PHE A 49 -0.28 -5.09 -7.41
C PHE A 49 -1.07 -3.90 -6.89
N ARG A 50 -0.94 -3.62 -5.60
CA ARG A 50 -1.59 -2.49 -4.95
C ARG A 50 -0.56 -1.51 -4.41
N SER A 51 -0.82 -0.22 -4.56
CA SER A 51 -0.07 0.83 -3.87
C SER A 51 -1.03 1.96 -3.48
N GLY A 52 -0.53 3.15 -3.09
CA GLY A 52 -1.42 4.31 -2.96
C GLY A 52 -0.84 5.60 -3.48
N ASN A 53 -0.17 5.49 -4.63
CA ASN A 53 0.21 6.62 -5.47
C ASN A 53 1.02 7.70 -4.73
N ALA A 54 1.87 7.31 -3.77
CA ALA A 54 2.79 8.23 -3.09
C ALA A 54 4.08 8.45 -3.90
N ALA A 55 4.84 9.50 -3.57
CA ALA A 55 6.19 9.67 -4.12
C ALA A 55 7.16 8.73 -3.37
N GLY A 56 8.39 8.61 -3.85
CA GLY A 56 9.39 7.74 -3.24
C GLY A 56 9.13 6.27 -3.54
N ALA A 57 9.14 5.41 -2.53
CA ALA A 57 9.15 3.97 -2.74
C ALA A 57 7.95 3.43 -3.52
N ASP A 58 6.73 3.87 -3.20
CA ASP A 58 5.52 3.55 -3.95
C ASP A 58 5.71 3.82 -5.45
N PHE A 59 6.26 4.99 -5.80
CA PHE A 59 6.51 5.36 -7.19
C PHE A 59 7.51 4.41 -7.86
N TYR A 60 8.67 4.16 -7.24
CA TYR A 60 9.70 3.32 -7.86
C TYR A 60 9.27 1.86 -8.00
N PHE A 61 8.63 1.28 -6.98
CA PHE A 61 8.05 -0.06 -7.09
C PHE A 61 7.07 -0.17 -8.25
N THR A 62 6.14 0.78 -8.34
CA THR A 62 5.10 0.76 -9.37
C THR A 62 5.64 0.99 -10.78
N GLN A 63 6.75 1.72 -10.95
CA GLN A 63 7.41 1.81 -12.27
C GLN A 63 7.83 0.44 -12.80
N GLY A 64 8.36 -0.44 -11.94
CA GLY A 64 8.73 -1.80 -12.35
C GLY A 64 7.53 -2.63 -12.81
N VAL A 65 6.40 -2.50 -12.13
CA VAL A 65 5.14 -3.17 -12.51
C VAL A 65 4.62 -2.63 -13.84
N LEU A 66 4.58 -1.30 -14.00
CA LEU A 66 4.06 -0.63 -15.19
C LEU A 66 4.81 -0.97 -16.47
N GLN A 67 6.10 -1.32 -16.38
CA GLN A 67 6.90 -1.73 -17.53
C GLN A 67 6.46 -3.07 -18.13
N LEU A 68 5.81 -3.95 -17.34
CA LEU A 68 5.47 -5.31 -17.75
C LEU A 68 3.97 -5.61 -17.77
N ALA A 69 3.25 -5.05 -16.81
CA ALA A 69 1.84 -5.36 -16.61
C ALA A 69 1.07 -4.18 -16.00
N PRO A 70 0.92 -3.08 -16.76
CA PRO A 70 0.20 -1.90 -16.28
C PRO A 70 -1.24 -2.22 -15.87
N GLU A 71 -1.90 -3.17 -16.54
CA GLU A 71 -3.26 -3.64 -16.26
C GLU A 71 -3.43 -4.30 -14.88
N ARG A 72 -2.32 -4.69 -14.24
CA ARG A 72 -2.34 -5.33 -12.92
C ARG A 72 -2.03 -4.37 -11.77
N LEU A 73 -1.82 -3.08 -12.05
CA LEU A 73 -1.60 -2.07 -11.02
C LEU A 73 -2.91 -1.40 -10.59
N GLN A 74 -3.23 -1.54 -9.30
CA GLN A 74 -4.30 -0.85 -8.59
C GLN A 74 -3.69 0.16 -7.60
N VAL A 75 -4.30 1.33 -7.45
CA VAL A 75 -3.96 2.26 -6.37
C VAL A 75 -5.19 2.63 -5.54
N ILE A 76 -4.99 2.75 -4.23
CA ILE A 76 -6.01 3.32 -3.34
C ILE A 76 -5.56 4.73 -2.93
N THR A 77 -6.39 5.74 -3.20
CA THR A 77 -6.08 7.15 -2.97
C THR A 77 -6.90 7.74 -1.82
N PRO A 78 -6.35 8.74 -1.10
CA PRO A 78 -7.05 9.37 0.02
C PRO A 78 -8.28 10.20 -0.39
N TYR A 79 -8.38 10.60 -1.65
CA TYR A 79 -9.47 11.38 -2.22
C TYR A 79 -9.38 11.37 -3.75
N ASP A 80 -10.42 11.85 -4.42
CA ASP A 80 -10.50 11.92 -5.88
C ASP A 80 -9.41 12.84 -6.46
N ASN A 81 -8.87 12.48 -7.64
CA ASN A 81 -7.83 13.24 -8.34
C ASN A 81 -6.51 13.40 -7.57
N HIS A 82 -6.29 12.64 -6.49
CA HIS A 82 -5.02 12.65 -5.74
C HIS A 82 -3.85 12.28 -6.65
N ARG A 83 -2.96 13.27 -6.89
CA ARG A 83 -1.78 13.13 -7.77
C ARG A 83 -2.13 12.55 -9.13
N GLU A 84 -3.25 12.99 -9.72
CA GLU A 84 -3.78 12.51 -10.99
C GLU A 84 -2.71 12.51 -12.11
N LYS A 85 -1.90 13.57 -12.21
CA LYS A 85 -0.81 13.67 -13.21
C LYS A 85 0.27 12.60 -13.07
N GLN A 86 0.41 11.98 -11.89
CA GLN A 86 1.37 10.92 -11.62
C GLN A 86 0.70 9.55 -11.49
N ASN A 87 -0.62 9.49 -11.58
CA ASN A 87 -1.36 8.26 -11.46
C ASN A 87 -1.39 7.53 -12.82
N ASN A 88 -0.62 6.45 -12.92
CA ASN A 88 -0.57 5.60 -14.11
C ASN A 88 -1.22 4.22 -13.86
N ALA A 89 -1.90 4.05 -12.73
CA ALA A 89 -2.53 2.79 -12.39
C ALA A 89 -3.72 2.49 -13.31
N TYR A 90 -3.92 1.21 -13.62
CA TYR A 90 -5.07 0.77 -14.41
C TYR A 90 -6.38 0.96 -13.63
N GLU A 91 -6.36 0.69 -12.33
CA GLU A 91 -7.49 0.89 -11.45
C GLU A 91 -7.14 1.85 -10.30
N THR A 92 -8.03 2.80 -10.03
CA THR A 92 -7.91 3.75 -8.93
C THR A 92 -9.17 3.74 -8.10
N ILE A 93 -9.01 3.45 -6.80
CA ILE A 93 -10.11 3.46 -5.84
C ILE A 93 -9.86 4.58 -4.83
N SER A 94 -10.77 5.53 -4.79
CA SER A 94 -10.69 6.67 -3.86
C SER A 94 -11.46 6.40 -2.58
N LEU A 95 -10.97 6.91 -1.45
CA LEU A 95 -11.77 6.90 -0.22
C LEU A 95 -13.09 7.65 -0.35
N ASP A 96 -13.20 8.64 -1.24
CA ASP A 96 -14.47 9.34 -1.49
C ASP A 96 -15.56 8.40 -2.08
N GLN A 97 -15.16 7.25 -2.63
CA GLN A 97 -16.05 6.22 -3.16
C GLN A 97 -16.46 5.16 -2.12
N ILE A 98 -15.87 5.21 -0.92
CA ILE A 98 -16.08 4.23 0.14
C ILE A 98 -16.96 4.84 1.23
N ASP A 99 -18.08 4.20 1.52
CA ASP A 99 -18.94 4.56 2.65
C ASP A 99 -18.31 4.08 3.96
N LEU A 100 -17.36 4.88 4.49
CA LEU A 100 -16.59 4.54 5.70
C LEU A 100 -17.45 4.33 6.95
N VAL A 101 -18.69 4.83 6.97
CA VAL A 101 -19.64 4.57 8.07
C VAL A 101 -20.00 3.09 8.13
N LYS A 102 -20.01 2.40 6.98
CA LYS A 102 -20.26 0.95 6.88
C LYS A 102 -19.00 0.10 7.07
N GLU A 103 -17.83 0.72 7.11
CA GLU A 103 -16.54 0.03 7.24
C GLU A 103 -15.96 0.20 8.66
N SER A 104 -16.73 -0.23 9.66
CA SER A 104 -16.39 -0.04 11.09
C SER A 104 -15.02 -0.59 11.48
N GLU A 105 -14.60 -1.72 10.92
CA GLU A 105 -13.30 -2.33 11.17
C GLU A 105 -12.15 -1.49 10.61
N VAL A 106 -12.30 -0.95 9.38
CA VAL A 106 -11.33 -0.03 8.78
C VAL A 106 -11.17 1.20 9.68
N VAL A 107 -12.27 1.79 10.14
CA VAL A 107 -12.24 2.96 11.02
C VAL A 107 -11.60 2.63 12.37
N TYR A 108 -11.94 1.48 12.95
CA TYR A 108 -11.39 1.02 14.21
C TYR A 108 -9.87 0.82 14.13
N GLN A 109 -9.39 0.06 13.16
CA GLN A 109 -7.96 -0.21 13.02
C GLN A 109 -7.16 1.04 12.64
N SER A 110 -7.75 1.95 11.84
CA SER A 110 -7.11 3.23 11.53
C SER A 110 -6.79 4.05 12.78
N LYS A 111 -7.60 3.93 13.85
CA LYS A 111 -7.39 4.63 15.13
C LYS A 111 -6.22 4.11 15.94
N ASN A 112 -5.58 3.00 15.54
CA ASN A 112 -4.32 2.55 16.14
C ASN A 112 -3.19 3.56 15.90
N ASN A 113 -3.31 4.43 14.90
CA ASN A 113 -2.47 5.60 14.81
C ASN A 113 -2.82 6.63 15.91
N LYS A 114 -2.10 6.57 17.02
CA LYS A 114 -2.32 7.44 18.19
C LYS A 114 -2.29 8.94 17.85
N LYS A 115 -1.54 9.36 16.82
CA LYS A 115 -1.40 10.77 16.43
C LYS A 115 -2.62 11.30 15.67
N THR A 116 -3.37 10.44 14.99
CA THR A 116 -4.50 10.84 14.14
C THR A 116 -5.85 10.31 14.62
N LYS A 117 -5.89 9.55 15.73
CA LYS A 117 -7.13 8.98 16.29
C LYS A 117 -8.30 9.96 16.34
N SER A 118 -8.11 11.15 16.90
CA SER A 118 -9.17 12.17 17.02
C SER A 118 -9.57 12.80 15.68
N LEU A 119 -8.73 12.72 14.65
CA LEU A 119 -9.00 13.24 13.32
C LEU A 119 -9.81 12.24 12.48
N ILE A 120 -9.65 10.94 12.75
CA ILE A 120 -10.40 9.88 12.06
C ILE A 120 -11.89 10.00 12.35
N ASP A 121 -12.27 10.19 13.62
CA ASP A 121 -13.68 10.37 13.98
C ASP A 121 -14.31 11.58 13.29
N LYS A 122 -13.57 12.69 13.21
CA LYS A 122 -14.03 13.90 12.51
C LYS A 122 -14.19 13.66 11.02
N TYR A 123 -13.23 12.98 10.39
CA TYR A 123 -13.27 12.69 8.96
C TYR A 123 -14.44 11.78 8.59
N VAL A 124 -14.67 10.71 9.36
CA VAL A 124 -15.82 9.81 9.17
C VAL A 124 -17.14 10.54 9.42
N GLY A 125 -17.17 11.51 10.34
CA GLY A 125 -18.31 12.40 10.56
C GLY A 125 -18.53 13.47 9.49
N GLY A 126 -17.74 13.48 8.40
CA GLY A 126 -17.91 14.37 7.25
C GLY A 126 -17.02 15.63 7.25
N ALA A 127 -16.12 15.79 8.21
CA ALA A 127 -15.19 16.93 8.21
C ALA A 127 -14.15 16.77 7.08
N LYS A 128 -14.13 17.72 6.13
CA LYS A 128 -13.15 17.78 5.04
C LYS A 128 -12.12 18.90 5.19
N ASP A 129 -11.88 19.36 6.42
CA ASP A 129 -10.86 20.39 6.68
C ASP A 129 -9.43 19.87 6.44
N ARG A 130 -8.46 20.81 6.35
CA ARG A 130 -7.05 20.49 6.07
C ARG A 130 -6.43 19.52 7.08
N PHE A 131 -6.93 19.46 8.32
CA PHE A 131 -6.44 18.54 9.33
C PHE A 131 -7.03 17.14 9.14
N ALA A 132 -8.29 17.03 8.71
CA ALA A 132 -8.94 15.78 8.38
C ALA A 132 -8.30 15.06 7.17
N ILE A 133 -7.62 15.78 6.26
CA ILE A 133 -6.85 15.18 5.16
C ILE A 133 -5.77 14.20 5.66
N LYS A 134 -5.14 14.47 6.82
CA LYS A 134 -4.18 13.51 7.41
C LYS A 134 -4.86 12.21 7.83
N ALA A 135 -6.12 12.25 8.25
CA ALA A 135 -6.89 11.05 8.56
C ALA A 135 -7.17 10.23 7.29
N ALA A 136 -7.47 10.88 6.17
CA ALA A 136 -7.66 10.21 4.89
C ALA A 136 -6.44 9.37 4.46
N TYR A 137 -5.22 9.87 4.68
CA TYR A 137 -4.01 9.07 4.42
C TYR A 137 -3.95 7.79 5.27
N ILE A 138 -4.22 7.91 6.57
CA ILE A 138 -4.18 6.76 7.50
C ILE A 138 -5.30 5.77 7.23
N ILE A 139 -6.51 6.24 6.93
CA ILE A 139 -7.65 5.40 6.57
C ILE A 139 -7.35 4.64 5.27
N ARG A 140 -6.80 5.34 4.26
CA ARG A 140 -6.36 4.73 3.00
C ARG A 140 -5.32 3.65 3.25
N ASP A 141 -4.35 3.92 4.13
CA ASP A 141 -3.31 2.97 4.49
C ASP A 141 -3.89 1.70 5.13
N THR A 142 -4.91 1.84 5.97
CA THR A 142 -5.67 0.69 6.48
C THR A 142 -6.42 -0.06 5.37
N VAL A 143 -7.20 0.64 4.53
CA VAL A 143 -7.97 0.03 3.42
C VAL A 143 -7.07 -0.75 2.47
N LYS A 144 -5.86 -0.28 2.18
CA LYS A 144 -4.92 -1.02 1.32
C LYS A 144 -4.70 -2.44 1.85
N VAL A 145 -4.56 -2.58 3.17
CA VAL A 145 -4.26 -3.86 3.82
C VAL A 145 -5.54 -4.67 4.05
N THR A 146 -6.55 -4.08 4.68
CA THR A 146 -7.75 -4.79 5.14
C THR A 146 -8.77 -5.01 4.04
N GLY A 147 -8.70 -4.24 2.95
CA GLY A 147 -9.81 -4.14 2.03
C GLY A 147 -11.05 -3.50 2.69
N THR A 148 -12.21 -3.76 2.12
CA THR A 148 -13.53 -3.31 2.62
C THR A 148 -14.57 -4.42 2.47
N ASN A 149 -15.65 -4.35 3.25
CA ASN A 149 -16.80 -5.24 3.06
C ASN A 149 -17.58 -4.93 1.78
N SER A 150 -17.41 -3.71 1.25
CA SER A 150 -18.02 -3.20 0.02
C SER A 150 -17.34 -3.67 -1.28
N GLY A 151 -16.39 -4.61 -1.21
CA GLY A 151 -15.89 -5.31 -2.39
C GLY A 151 -14.43 -5.03 -2.76
N ILE A 152 -13.67 -4.33 -1.91
CA ILE A 152 -12.21 -4.22 -2.07
C ILE A 152 -11.57 -5.40 -1.33
N PRO A 153 -10.91 -6.35 -2.03
CA PRO A 153 -10.31 -7.49 -1.34
C PRO A 153 -9.04 -7.10 -0.55
N PRO A 154 -8.76 -7.77 0.59
CA PRO A 154 -7.59 -7.50 1.42
C PRO A 154 -6.28 -7.84 0.72
N THR A 155 -5.18 -7.24 1.17
CA THR A 155 -3.83 -7.60 0.74
C THR A 155 -3.46 -9.00 1.23
N THR A 156 -2.81 -9.77 0.36
CA THR A 156 -2.32 -11.11 0.67
C THR A 156 -0.88 -11.08 1.19
N PHE A 157 -0.05 -10.20 0.64
CA PHE A 157 1.36 -10.03 1.02
C PHE A 157 1.80 -8.59 0.77
N ALA A 158 2.73 -8.06 1.57
CA ALA A 158 3.28 -6.72 1.35
C ALA A 158 4.81 -6.70 1.19
N PHE A 159 5.30 -5.76 0.40
CA PHE A 159 6.72 -5.39 0.31
C PHE A 159 6.87 -3.95 0.78
N PHE A 160 7.76 -3.76 1.75
CA PHE A 160 8.05 -2.46 2.32
C PHE A 160 9.47 -2.01 2.00
N TYR A 161 9.61 -0.72 1.71
CA TYR A 161 10.86 0.02 1.84
C TYR A 161 10.75 0.97 3.03
N ASP A 162 11.52 0.71 4.08
CA ASP A 162 11.46 1.45 5.35
C ASP A 162 12.71 2.31 5.58
N ASP A 163 12.66 3.14 6.62
CA ASP A 163 13.83 3.84 7.15
C ASP A 163 14.52 2.90 8.15
N LEU A 164 15.75 2.46 7.87
CA LEU A 164 16.47 1.52 8.74
C LEU A 164 16.92 2.15 10.06
N ASP A 165 17.10 3.47 10.08
CA ASP A 165 17.47 4.21 11.30
C ASP A 165 16.24 4.48 12.17
N ASN A 166 15.08 4.71 11.55
CA ASN A 166 13.80 4.97 12.24
C ASN A 166 12.64 4.11 11.69
N PRO A 167 12.71 2.78 11.84
CA PRO A 167 11.78 1.86 11.21
C PRO A 167 10.38 1.95 11.83
N LYS A 168 9.38 1.51 11.06
CA LYS A 168 7.97 1.42 11.48
C LYS A 168 7.40 2.75 11.99
N THR A 169 7.83 3.86 11.42
CA THR A 169 7.32 5.21 11.72
C THR A 169 6.51 5.82 10.57
N GLY A 170 5.63 6.77 10.88
CA GLY A 170 4.85 7.51 9.87
C GLY A 170 3.75 6.65 9.22
N GLY A 171 3.38 6.98 7.97
CA GLY A 171 2.36 6.25 7.21
C GLY A 171 2.77 4.80 6.93
N THR A 172 4.00 4.57 6.43
CA THR A 172 4.55 3.22 6.23
C THR A 172 4.51 2.39 7.50
N GLY A 173 4.92 2.97 8.64
CA GLY A 173 4.84 2.30 9.94
C GLY A 173 3.42 1.96 10.39
N HIS A 174 2.46 2.83 10.09
CA HIS A 174 1.04 2.53 10.30
C HIS A 174 0.62 1.33 9.46
N THR A 175 0.90 1.33 8.15
CA THR A 175 0.55 0.21 7.26
C THR A 175 1.17 -1.11 7.74
N MET A 176 2.45 -1.12 8.12
CA MET A 176 3.12 -2.30 8.67
C MET A 176 2.44 -2.79 9.96
N SER A 177 2.03 -1.87 10.84
CA SER A 177 1.26 -2.24 12.04
C SER A 177 -0.10 -2.84 11.70
N ILE A 178 -0.77 -2.37 10.64
CA ILE A 178 -2.03 -2.96 10.17
C ILE A 178 -1.77 -4.36 9.59
N CYS A 179 -0.67 -4.56 8.86
CA CYS A 179 -0.25 -5.90 8.43
C CYS A 179 -0.03 -6.83 9.63
N ASP A 180 0.69 -6.37 10.66
CA ASP A 180 0.94 -7.13 11.90
C ASP A 180 -0.40 -7.52 12.58
N ILE A 181 -1.38 -6.62 12.66
CA ILE A 181 -2.71 -6.87 13.26
C ILE A 181 -3.52 -7.91 12.47
N ASN A 182 -3.48 -7.84 11.13
CA ASN A 182 -4.28 -8.69 10.26
C ASN A 182 -3.55 -9.96 9.81
N ASN A 183 -2.36 -10.22 10.37
CA ASN A 183 -1.49 -11.34 9.98
C ASN A 183 -1.18 -11.35 8.46
N VAL A 184 -1.07 -10.17 7.85
CA VAL A 184 -0.62 -10.04 6.46
C VAL A 184 0.89 -10.13 6.45
N PRO A 185 1.49 -11.19 5.89
CA PRO A 185 2.94 -11.33 5.83
C PRO A 185 3.56 -10.25 4.94
N TYR A 186 4.79 -9.84 5.28
CA TYR A 186 5.55 -8.88 4.49
C TYR A 186 7.04 -9.13 4.54
N LEU A 187 7.76 -8.53 3.57
CA LEU A 187 9.22 -8.41 3.56
C LEU A 187 9.64 -6.95 3.52
N THR A 188 10.76 -6.64 4.18
CA THR A 188 11.44 -5.34 4.04
C THR A 188 12.68 -5.46 3.16
N GLN A 189 13.36 -4.33 2.91
CA GLN A 189 14.58 -4.34 2.10
C GLN A 189 15.68 -5.25 2.65
N ASN A 190 15.66 -5.58 3.95
CA ASN A 190 16.63 -6.52 4.51
C ASN A 190 16.47 -7.94 3.94
N GLU A 191 15.27 -8.29 3.47
CA GLU A 191 14.97 -9.62 2.95
C GLU A 191 14.88 -9.64 1.42
N TRP A 192 14.10 -8.75 0.81
CA TRP A 192 13.84 -8.80 -0.63
C TRP A 192 15.02 -8.33 -1.48
N LEU A 193 15.99 -7.59 -0.91
CA LEU A 193 17.23 -7.27 -1.63
C LEU A 193 18.04 -8.53 -1.98
N ASN A 194 17.88 -9.63 -1.23
CA ASN A 194 18.56 -10.89 -1.53
C ASN A 194 17.96 -11.63 -2.75
N TRP A 195 16.89 -11.11 -3.34
CA TRP A 195 16.29 -11.65 -4.57
C TRP A 195 16.77 -10.94 -5.84
N LEU A 196 17.49 -9.81 -5.69
CA LEU A 196 18.08 -9.00 -6.76
C LEU A 196 19.58 -9.27 -6.87
#